data_AF-A0A5C5WDI5-F1
#
_entry.id   AF-A0A5C5WDI5-F1
#
_cell.length_a   1.000
_cell.length_b   1.000
_cell.length_c   1.000
_cell.angle_alpha   90.00
_cell.angle_beta   90.00
_cell.angle_gamma   90.00
#
_symmetry.space_group_name_H-M   'P 1'
#
loop_
_entity.id
_entity.type
_entity.pdbx_description
1 polymer ?
#
loop_
_entity_poly.entity_id
_entity_poly.type
_entity_poly.pdbx_seq_one_letter_code
_entity_poly.pdbx_strand_id
1 'polypeptide(L)'
;MTDDTYEILQSRKRDAHPIVRQIIDRDCHVAESDLAVIRHVVSTLRDGYQTFRGLPKPERRRFIEECLAVHRANRAEYEAVMRPRYEVPDLGGP
;
A
#
# COMPACT_ATOMS: atom_id res chain seq x y z
N MET A 1 -4.77 -8.82 -12.11
CA MET A 1 -3.68 -7.83 -12.21
C MET A 1 -2.66 -8.37 -13.19
N THR A 2 -2.10 -7.54 -14.07
CA THR A 2 -0.99 -7.98 -14.94
C THR A 2 0.32 -7.96 -14.16
N ASP A 3 1.29 -8.77 -14.57
CA ASP A 3 2.61 -8.84 -13.92
C ASP A 3 3.32 -7.47 -13.99
N ASP A 4 3.19 -6.74 -15.10
CA ASP A 4 3.71 -5.36 -15.22
C ASP A 4 3.10 -4.39 -14.20
N THR A 5 1.79 -4.51 -13.96
CA THR A 5 1.10 -3.66 -12.97
C THR A 5 1.60 -3.96 -11.57
N TYR A 6 1.80 -5.24 -11.26
CA TYR A 6 2.34 -5.70 -9.98
C TYR A 6 3.75 -5.13 -9.74
N GLU A 7 4.65 -5.27 -10.72
CA GLU A 7 6.02 -4.75 -10.63
C GLU A 7 6.07 -3.23 -10.45
N ILE A 8 5.21 -2.48 -11.17
CA ILE A 8 5.09 -1.03 -10.99
C ILE A 8 4.68 -0.67 -9.56
N LEU A 9 3.71 -1.39 -8.98
CA LEU A 9 3.28 -1.14 -7.60
C LEU A 9 4.40 -1.45 -6.60
N GLN A 10 5.10 -2.56 -6.78
CA GLN A 10 6.22 -2.94 -5.91
C GLN A 10 7.40 -1.95 -6.03
N SER A 11 7.68 -1.44 -7.24
CA SER A 11 8.65 -0.37 -7.43
C SER A 11 8.28 0.87 -6.63
N ARG A 12 7.02 1.32 -6.72
CA ARG A 12 6.56 2.52 -5.99
C ARG A 12 6.60 2.34 -4.47
N LYS A 13 6.30 1.14 -3.95
CA LYS A 13 6.46 0.82 -2.52
C LYS A 13 7.93 0.92 -2.08
N ARG A 14 8.88 0.53 -2.93
CA ARG A 14 10.32 0.65 -2.64
C ARG A 14 10.80 2.11 -2.60
N ASP A 15 10.23 2.96 -3.45
CA ASP A 15 10.58 4.38 -3.52
C ASP A 15 9.90 5.25 -2.44
N ALA A 16 8.86 4.72 -1.78
CA ALA A 16 8.16 5.41 -0.71
C ALA A 16 9.05 5.63 0.52
N HIS A 17 8.77 6.70 1.29
CA HIS A 17 9.54 6.99 2.49
C HIS A 17 9.54 5.80 3.48
N PRO A 18 10.70 5.38 4.03
CA PRO A 18 10.80 4.18 4.86
C PRO A 18 9.84 4.15 6.06
N ILE A 19 9.61 5.29 6.71
CA ILE A 19 8.65 5.41 7.82
C ILE A 19 7.20 5.13 7.37
N VAL A 20 6.79 5.65 6.21
CA VAL A 20 5.44 5.40 5.66
C VAL A 20 5.27 3.91 5.39
N ARG A 21 6.29 3.29 4.76
CA ARG A 21 6.30 1.85 4.51
C ARG A 21 6.20 1.05 5.80
N GLN A 22 7.02 1.39 6.80
CA GLN A 22 7.06 0.68 8.07
C GLN A 22 5.73 0.73 8.83
N ILE A 23 5.08 1.90 8.89
CA ILE A 23 3.79 2.03 9.58
C ILE A 23 2.72 1.20 8.85
N ILE A 24 2.62 1.33 7.53
CA ILE A 24 1.59 0.63 6.75
C ILE A 24 1.80 -0.89 6.75
N ASP A 25 3.04 -1.35 6.57
CA ASP A 25 3.35 -2.79 6.55
C ASP A 25 3.08 -3.48 7.90
N ARG A 26 3.19 -2.74 9.01
CA ARG A 26 3.02 -3.28 10.36
C ARG A 26 1.59 -3.15 10.89
N ASP A 27 0.98 -1.99 10.69
CA ASP A 27 -0.19 -1.58 11.45
C ASP A 27 -1.47 -1.53 10.60
N CYS A 28 -1.36 -1.47 9.26
CA CYS A 28 -2.52 -1.37 8.37
C CYS A 28 -2.91 -2.72 7.77
N HIS A 29 -4.22 -2.95 7.67
CA HIS A 29 -4.77 -4.14 7.03
C HIS A 29 -5.12 -3.85 5.56
N VAL A 30 -4.84 -4.78 4.65
CA VAL A 30 -5.01 -4.59 3.19
C VAL A 30 -6.45 -4.29 2.73
N ALA A 31 -7.43 -4.66 3.56
CA ALA A 31 -8.85 -4.39 3.34
C ALA A 31 -9.32 -3.03 3.87
N GLU A 32 -8.46 -2.27 4.55
CA GLU A 32 -8.82 -0.93 5.00
C GLU A 32 -9.07 0.03 3.84
N SER A 33 -9.81 1.11 4.12
CA SER A 33 -9.95 2.18 3.14
C SER A 33 -8.67 3.03 3.06
N ASP A 34 -8.36 3.54 1.87
CA ASP A 34 -7.22 4.44 1.65
C ASP A 34 -7.23 5.63 2.62
N LEU A 35 -8.41 6.20 2.92
CA LEU A 35 -8.56 7.30 3.84
C LEU A 35 -8.23 6.91 5.30
N ALA A 36 -8.61 5.70 5.72
CA ALA A 36 -8.28 5.20 7.05
C ALA A 36 -6.77 5.02 7.21
N VAL A 37 -6.12 4.43 6.21
CA VAL A 37 -4.65 4.26 6.19
C VAL A 37 -3.95 5.61 6.27
N ILE A 38 -4.32 6.58 5.43
CA ILE A 38 -3.70 7.93 5.48
C ILE A 38 -3.87 8.56 6.86
N ARG A 39 -5.07 8.49 7.45
CA ARG A 39 -5.33 9.04 8.79
C ARG A 39 -4.49 8.34 9.84
N HIS A 40 -4.35 7.02 9.76
CA HIS A 40 -3.54 6.25 10.69
C HIS A 40 -2.07 6.68 10.61
N VAL A 41 -1.48 6.70 9.41
CA VAL A 41 -0.08 7.13 9.23
C VAL A 41 0.12 8.55 9.76
N VAL A 42 -0.79 9.48 9.45
CA VAL A 42 -0.72 10.86 9.97
C VAL A 42 -0.83 10.88 11.49
N SER A 43 -1.68 10.07 12.11
CA SER A 43 -1.82 10.02 13.58
C SER A 43 -0.59 9.44 14.29
N THR A 44 0.20 8.63 13.60
CA THR A 44 1.41 7.98 14.12
C THR A 44 2.66 8.88 14.03
N LEU A 45 2.59 9.99 13.30
CA LEU A 45 3.66 11.00 13.29
C LEU A 45 3.80 11.65 14.67
N ARG A 46 5.02 12.11 15.01
CA ARG A 46 5.35 12.68 16.33
C ARG A 46 4.39 13.78 16.80
N ASP A 47 4.04 14.73 15.93
CA ASP A 47 3.03 15.78 16.20
C ASP A 47 1.76 15.59 15.35
N GLY A 48 1.56 14.36 14.88
CA GLY A 48 0.37 13.91 14.18
C GLY A 48 -0.03 14.78 12.99
N TYR A 49 -1.28 15.26 13.06
CA TYR A 49 -1.87 16.13 12.04
C TYR A 49 -1.18 17.50 11.93
N GLN A 50 -0.54 18.00 12.99
CA GLN A 50 0.18 19.27 12.93
C GLN A 50 1.41 19.15 12.02
N THR A 51 2.18 18.07 12.15
CA THR A 51 3.31 17.77 11.25
C THR A 51 2.83 17.74 9.80
N PHE A 52 1.76 16.99 9.52
CA PHE A 52 1.22 16.89 8.16
C PHE A 52 0.73 18.25 7.61
N ARG A 53 0.07 19.07 8.43
CA ARG A 53 -0.42 20.39 8.01
C ARG A 53 0.68 21.43 7.82
N GLY A 54 1.81 21.27 8.50
CA GLY A 54 2.99 22.14 8.36
C GLY A 54 3.74 21.94 7.05
N LEU A 55 3.59 20.79 6.38
CA LEU A 55 4.22 20.51 5.10
C LEU A 55 3.67 21.43 3.97
N PRO A 56 4.53 21.88 3.04
CA PRO A 56 4.09 22.50 1.80
C PRO A 56 3.05 21.64 1.06
N LYS A 57 2.13 22.29 0.33
CA LYS A 57 1.11 21.58 -0.48
C LYS A 57 1.69 20.48 -1.39
N PRO A 58 2.79 20.68 -2.15
CA PRO A 58 3.34 19.60 -2.98
C PRO A 58 3.85 18.42 -2.15
N GLU A 59 4.46 18.68 -0.99
CA GLU A 59 4.96 17.63 -0.10
C GLU A 59 3.83 16.84 0.55
N ARG A 60 2.74 17.50 0.97
CA ARG A 60 1.53 16.80 1.44
C ARG A 60 0.95 15.87 0.39
N ARG A 61 0.92 16.31 -0.86
CA ARG A 61 0.44 15.50 -1.98
C ARG A 61 1.34 14.28 -2.17
N ARG A 62 2.66 14.50 -2.22
CA ARG A 62 3.64 13.41 -2.33
C ARG A 62 3.50 12.40 -1.18
N PHE A 63 3.36 12.88 0.06
CA PHE A 63 3.15 12.03 1.23
C PHE A 63 1.89 11.16 1.11
N ILE A 64 0.77 11.73 0.66
CA ILE A 64 -0.46 10.97 0.40
C ILE A 64 -0.22 9.93 -0.69
N GLU A 65 0.42 10.31 -1.79
CA GLU A 65 0.73 9.41 -2.91
C GLU A 65 1.61 8.23 -2.46
N GLU A 66 2.59 8.46 -1.60
CA GLU A 66 3.43 7.42 -0.99
C GLU A 66 2.61 6.47 -0.11
N CYS A 67 1.72 6.99 0.74
CA CYS A 67 0.82 6.15 1.55
C CYS A 67 -0.03 5.22 0.68
N LEU A 68 -0.62 5.78 -0.39
CA LEU A 68 -1.45 5.03 -1.34
C LEU A 68 -0.64 3.99 -2.12
N ALA A 69 0.60 4.32 -2.50
CA ALA A 69 1.47 3.41 -3.21
C ALA A 69 1.77 2.15 -2.39
N VAL A 70 2.18 2.33 -1.13
CA VAL A 70 2.46 1.20 -0.22
C VAL A 70 1.19 0.38 0.01
N HIS A 71 0.07 1.01 0.35
CA HIS A 71 -1.16 0.28 0.65
C HIS A 71 -1.67 -0.56 -0.54
N ARG A 72 -1.59 -0.01 -1.75
CA ARG A 72 -1.97 -0.73 -2.98
C ARG A 72 -1.02 -1.87 -3.30
N ALA A 73 0.28 -1.68 -3.08
CA ALA A 73 1.26 -2.74 -3.26
C ALA A 73 1.03 -3.90 -2.27
N ASN A 74 0.69 -3.61 -1.00
CA ASN A 74 0.38 -4.64 0.00
C ASN A 74 -0.89 -5.40 -0.38
N ARG A 75 -1.91 -4.71 -0.89
CA ARG A 75 -3.11 -5.38 -1.41
C ARG A 75 -2.78 -6.28 -2.60
N ALA A 76 -1.94 -5.82 -3.52
CA ALA A 76 -1.51 -6.60 -4.67
C ALA A 76 -0.72 -7.85 -4.25
N GLU A 77 0.18 -7.72 -3.27
CA GLU A 77 0.94 -8.82 -2.68
C GLU A 77 0.00 -9.84 -2.02
N TYR A 78 -0.96 -9.37 -1.22
CA TYR A 78 -1.99 -10.22 -0.62
C TYR A 78 -2.82 -10.97 -1.67
N GLU A 79 -3.27 -10.29 -2.72
CA GLU A 79 -4.02 -10.90 -3.82
C GLU A 79 -3.19 -11.96 -4.55
N ALA A 80 -1.90 -11.71 -4.78
CA ALA A 80 -0.98 -12.65 -5.42
C ALA A 80 -0.74 -13.92 -4.58
N VAL A 81 -0.69 -13.78 -3.25
CA VAL A 81 -0.54 -14.92 -2.32
C VAL A 81 -1.85 -15.68 -2.15
N MET A 82 -2.98 -14.98 -1.99
CA MET A 82 -4.29 -15.60 -1.74
C MET A 82 -4.96 -16.16 -2.99
N ARG A 83 -4.54 -15.74 -4.18
CA ARG A 83 -4.77 -16.46 -5.43
C ARG A 83 -3.46 -17.05 -5.91
N PRO A 84 -3.02 -18.20 -5.37
CA PRO A 84 -2.02 -18.95 -6.09
C PRO A 84 -2.62 -19.23 -7.47
N ARG A 85 -1.86 -19.00 -8.53
CA ARG A 85 -2.09 -19.65 -9.82
C ARG A 85 -1.87 -21.16 -9.59
N TYR A 86 -2.70 -21.81 -8.76
CA TYR A 86 -2.86 -23.24 -8.86
C TYR A 86 -3.43 -23.41 -10.27
N GLU A 87 -2.63 -24.04 -11.13
CA GLU A 87 -3.18 -24.80 -12.23
C GLU A 87 -4.38 -25.53 -11.63
N VAL A 88 -5.59 -25.15 -12.05
CA VAL A 88 -6.74 -26.00 -11.83
C VAL A 88 -6.30 -27.31 -12.47
N PRO A 89 -6.12 -28.42 -11.72
CA PRO A 89 -5.85 -29.68 -12.37
C PRO A 89 -6.93 -29.83 -13.41
N ASP A 90 -6.55 -30.16 -14.64
CA ASP A 90 -7.52 -30.55 -15.66
C ASP A 90 -8.28 -31.74 -15.10
N LEU A 91 -9.39 -31.46 -14.42
CA LEU A 91 -10.35 -32.43 -13.95
C LEU A 91 -11.10 -32.79 -15.23
N GLY A 92 -10.44 -33.58 -16.07
CA GLY A 92 -10.98 -34.11 -17.31
C GLY A 92 -12.40 -34.55 -17.03
N GLY A 93 -13.34 -33.73 -17.48
CA GLY A 93 -14.76 -33.97 -17.27
C GLY A 93 -15.15 -35.23 -18.04
N PRO A 94 -16.05 -36.06 -17.49
CA PRO A 94 -16.56 -37.23 -18.19
C PRO A 94 -17.32 -36.87 -19.48
#